data_AF-A0A945MM70-F1
#
_entry.id   AF-A0A945MM70-F1
#
_cell.length_a   1.000
_cell.length_b   1.000
_cell.length_c   1.000
_cell.angle_alpha   90.00
_cell.angle_beta   90.00
_cell.angle_gamma   90.00
#
_symmetry.space_group_name_H-M   'P 1'
#
loop_
_entity.id
_entity.type
_entity.pdbx_description
1 polymer ?
#
loop_
_entity_poly.entity_id
_entity_poly.type
_entity_poly.pdbx_seq_one_letter_code
_entity_poly.pdbx_strand_id
1 'polypeptide(L)'
;MNALGTEVLGIAFLLVGTAATFLMFYQWGFSYDKDLHRSEAPPWVTLSLRILGYLYLFIYLYMMWAMIPRLWTYQVELPARTVAHLVLGIAIGAILILKISIVRFFKYLEKPLVPMLGVGLFICTVILVGLAMPSYAREAYLNRAAFSPERQARLDGQIERAGLTDPTERLRLASSDGLQRGREVLLDQCVQCHDLRTVLVKPRTPANWRSTVERMANRSAFVAPIEDDDQWRVTAYLIAISPTLQKTAQLERQQQQATDQARLAVHDALSEESGADPQEAKELFEFLCTQCHDLEEVEAWPPEDDEEIRELVERMVDNGLEASEYEMAQLMRHMNERYVSK
;
A
#
# COMPACT_ATOMS: atom_id res chain seq x y z
N MET A 1 -11.31 -11.58 6.18
CA MET A 1 -10.58 -11.69 7.47
C MET A 1 -10.18 -10.29 7.89
N ASN A 2 -10.56 -9.85 9.09
CA ASN A 2 -10.17 -8.55 9.64
C ASN A 2 -8.64 -8.53 9.86
N ALA A 3 -8.01 -7.34 9.77
CA ALA A 3 -6.56 -7.16 9.90
C ALA A 3 -5.97 -7.78 11.20
N LEU A 4 -6.73 -7.72 12.29
CA LEU A 4 -6.40 -8.38 13.57
C LEU A 4 -6.26 -9.90 13.46
N GLY A 5 -7.07 -10.55 12.63
CA GLY A 5 -7.02 -12.01 12.45
C GLY A 5 -5.75 -12.46 11.72
N THR A 6 -5.29 -11.71 10.73
CA THR A 6 -4.07 -12.04 9.98
C THR A 6 -2.80 -11.86 10.82
N GLU A 7 -2.76 -10.85 11.68
CA GLU A 7 -1.62 -10.60 12.58
C GLU A 7 -1.46 -11.72 13.62
N VAL A 8 -2.56 -12.06 14.30
CA VAL A 8 -2.57 -13.11 15.33
C VAL A 8 -2.15 -14.45 14.74
N LEU A 9 -2.62 -14.78 13.52
CA LEU A 9 -2.23 -16.00 12.83
C LEU A 9 -0.75 -16.01 12.45
N GLY A 10 -0.19 -14.90 11.98
CA GLY A 10 1.24 -14.79 11.66
C GLY A 10 2.13 -15.00 12.89
N ILE A 11 1.75 -14.41 14.03
CA ILE A 11 2.46 -14.59 15.30
C ILE A 11 2.33 -16.04 15.79
N ALA A 12 1.13 -16.60 15.77
CA ALA A 12 0.90 -18.00 16.15
C ALA A 12 1.72 -18.96 15.27
N PHE A 13 1.77 -18.71 13.95
CA PHE A 13 2.55 -19.48 13.01
C PHE A 13 4.05 -19.47 13.35
N LEU A 14 4.61 -18.30 13.68
CA LEU A 14 6.00 -18.16 14.12
C LEU A 14 6.26 -18.89 15.45
N LEU A 15 5.38 -18.74 16.43
CA LEU A 15 5.52 -19.39 17.75
C LEU A 15 5.49 -20.91 17.64
N VAL A 16 4.54 -21.45 16.86
CA VAL A 16 4.44 -22.89 16.61
C VAL A 16 5.67 -23.40 15.87
N GLY A 17 6.13 -22.70 14.82
CA GLY A 17 7.35 -23.05 14.09
C GLY A 17 8.60 -23.01 14.97
N THR A 18 8.71 -22.02 15.85
CA THR A 18 9.80 -21.91 16.83
C THR A 18 9.77 -23.09 17.80
N ALA A 19 8.62 -23.32 18.45
CA ALA A 19 8.46 -24.42 19.39
C ALA A 19 8.77 -25.78 18.76
N ALA A 20 8.27 -26.03 17.53
CA ALA A 20 8.52 -27.27 16.80
C ALA A 20 10.01 -27.46 16.50
N THR A 21 10.71 -26.40 16.09
CA THR A 21 12.13 -26.47 15.71
C THR A 21 13.03 -26.66 16.92
N PHE A 22 12.79 -25.93 18.01
CA PHE A 22 13.54 -26.11 19.25
C PHE A 22 13.30 -27.47 19.89
N LEU A 23 12.05 -27.96 19.85
CA LEU A 23 11.74 -29.31 20.34
C LEU A 23 12.39 -30.39 19.47
N MET A 24 12.53 -30.16 18.16
CA MET A 24 13.26 -31.04 17.26
C MET A 24 14.76 -31.07 17.60
N PHE A 25 15.38 -29.91 17.86
CA PHE A 25 16.77 -29.84 18.31
C PHE A 25 16.96 -30.51 19.67
N TYR A 26 16.02 -30.35 20.59
CA TYR A 26 16.02 -31.07 21.87
C TYR A 26 15.95 -32.59 21.65
N GLN A 27 15.11 -33.06 20.72
CA GLN A 27 15.02 -34.48 20.38
C GLN A 27 16.35 -35.04 19.83
N TRP A 28 17.14 -34.24 19.11
CA TRP A 28 18.45 -34.68 18.58
C TRP A 28 19.50 -34.93 19.67
N GLY A 29 19.27 -34.43 20.89
CA GLY A 29 20.11 -34.75 22.04
C GLY A 29 20.01 -36.19 22.52
N PHE A 30 19.00 -36.95 22.06
CA PHE A 30 18.79 -38.35 22.44
C PHE A 30 19.35 -39.31 21.39
N SER A 31 19.99 -40.40 21.84
CA SER A 31 20.43 -41.49 20.96
C SER A 31 19.26 -42.08 20.18
N TYR A 32 19.52 -42.39 18.91
CA TYR A 32 18.58 -43.06 18.03
C TYR A 32 19.06 -44.48 17.78
N ASP A 33 18.33 -45.45 18.33
CA ASP A 33 18.59 -46.87 18.10
C ASP A 33 18.13 -47.21 16.67
N LYS A 34 19.12 -47.55 15.82
CA LYS A 34 18.91 -47.84 14.40
C LYS A 34 18.21 -49.18 14.18
N ASP A 35 18.38 -50.12 15.10
CA ASP A 35 17.86 -51.49 14.95
C ASP A 35 16.39 -51.53 15.38
N LEU A 36 16.06 -50.85 16.49
CA LEU A 36 14.69 -50.74 17.00
C LEU A 36 13.86 -49.61 16.34
N HIS A 37 14.48 -48.79 15.48
CA HIS A 37 13.87 -47.58 14.90
C HIS A 37 13.21 -46.69 15.97
N ARG A 38 13.83 -46.62 17.15
CA ARG A 38 13.31 -45.91 18.32
C ARG A 38 14.35 -44.93 18.82
N SER A 39 13.91 -43.69 18.99
CA SER A 39 14.66 -42.72 19.79
C SER A 39 14.45 -43.04 21.27
N GLU A 40 15.50 -42.86 22.07
CA GLU A 40 15.40 -42.86 23.53
C GLU A 40 14.65 -41.61 24.07
N ALA A 41 14.25 -40.69 23.18
CA ALA A 41 13.48 -39.52 23.54
C ALA A 41 12.16 -39.90 24.24
N PRO A 42 11.76 -39.14 25.27
CA PRO A 42 10.49 -39.36 25.95
C PRO A 42 9.30 -39.36 24.96
N PRO A 43 8.29 -40.23 25.14
CA PRO A 43 7.14 -40.32 24.23
C PRO A 43 6.40 -38.98 24.05
N TRP A 44 6.36 -38.15 25.10
CA TRP A 44 5.73 -36.84 25.05
C TRP A 44 6.41 -35.89 24.05
N VAL A 45 7.74 -35.98 23.84
CA VAL A 45 8.47 -35.15 22.87
C VAL A 45 8.00 -35.47 21.45
N THR A 46 7.90 -36.75 21.11
CA THR A 46 7.45 -37.21 19.79
C THR A 46 5.98 -36.87 19.52
N LEU A 47 5.12 -36.96 20.54
CA LEU A 47 3.72 -36.55 20.45
C LEU A 47 3.60 -35.05 20.23
N SER A 48 4.32 -34.25 21.02
CA SER A 48 4.32 -32.79 20.92
C SER A 48 4.81 -32.32 19.55
N LEU A 49 5.86 -32.92 18.98
CA LEU A 49 6.32 -32.62 17.63
C LEU A 49 5.27 -32.91 16.56
N ARG A 50 4.51 -34.01 16.71
CA ARG A 50 3.42 -34.35 15.79
C ARG A 50 2.26 -33.35 15.90
N ILE A 51 1.87 -32.98 17.11
CA ILE A 51 0.82 -31.98 17.35
C ILE A 51 1.23 -30.63 16.77
N LEU A 52 2.43 -30.15 17.09
CA LEU A 52 2.96 -28.89 16.57
C LEU A 52 3.08 -28.91 15.04
N GLY A 53 3.47 -30.04 14.45
CA GLY A 53 3.52 -30.20 12.99
C GLY A 53 2.15 -30.09 12.33
N TYR A 54 1.11 -30.72 12.88
CA TYR A 54 -0.25 -30.59 12.36
C TYR A 54 -0.81 -29.19 12.58
N LEU A 55 -0.54 -28.58 13.72
CA LEU A 55 -0.96 -27.21 14.01
C LEU A 55 -0.33 -26.22 13.01
N TYR A 56 0.98 -26.37 12.75
CA TYR A 56 1.69 -25.56 11.76
C TYR A 56 1.09 -25.73 10.35
N LEU A 57 0.83 -26.97 9.93
CA LEU A 57 0.20 -27.26 8.64
C LEU A 57 -1.21 -26.65 8.54
N PHE A 58 -2.03 -26.78 9.58
CA PHE A 58 -3.39 -26.26 9.58
C PHE A 58 -3.42 -24.72 9.51
N ILE A 59 -2.57 -24.05 10.30
CA ILE A 59 -2.43 -22.58 10.24
C ILE A 59 -1.99 -22.16 8.84
N TYR A 60 -0.99 -22.83 8.27
CA TYR A 60 -0.51 -22.56 6.91
C TYR A 60 -1.63 -22.70 5.87
N LEU A 61 -2.36 -23.82 5.87
CA LEU A 61 -3.45 -24.05 4.92
C LEU A 61 -4.57 -23.02 5.05
N TYR A 62 -4.94 -22.66 6.28
CA TYR A 62 -5.94 -21.62 6.52
C TYR A 62 -5.47 -20.26 5.99
N MET A 63 -4.22 -19.88 6.26
CA MET A 63 -3.64 -18.64 5.72
C MET A 63 -3.60 -18.65 4.18
N MET A 64 -3.17 -19.76 3.57
CA MET A 64 -3.15 -19.90 2.11
C MET A 64 -4.55 -19.80 1.51
N TRP A 65 -5.55 -20.44 2.11
CA TRP A 65 -6.94 -20.33 1.67
C TRP A 65 -7.45 -18.87 1.68
N ALA A 66 -7.08 -18.08 2.69
CA ALA A 66 -7.48 -16.69 2.79
C ALA A 66 -6.66 -15.71 1.93
N MET A 67 -5.41 -16.04 1.60
CA MET A 67 -4.48 -15.16 0.90
C MET A 67 -4.40 -15.43 -0.61
N ILE A 68 -4.53 -16.69 -1.05
CA ILE A 68 -4.46 -17.07 -2.47
C ILE A 68 -5.49 -16.31 -3.32
N PRO A 69 -6.77 -16.19 -2.94
CA PRO A 69 -7.76 -15.48 -3.76
C PRO A 69 -7.40 -14.00 -4.01
N ARG A 70 -6.66 -13.37 -3.09
CA ARG A 70 -6.22 -11.98 -3.26
C ARG A 70 -5.21 -11.82 -4.38
N LEU A 71 -4.50 -12.88 -4.78
CA LEU A 71 -3.54 -12.78 -5.89
C LEU A 71 -4.22 -12.51 -7.23
N TRP A 72 -5.49 -12.92 -7.39
CA TRP A 72 -6.26 -12.69 -8.61
C TRP A 72 -6.78 -11.26 -8.73
N THR A 73 -6.79 -10.48 -7.63
CA THR A 73 -7.24 -9.08 -7.66
C THR A 73 -6.10 -8.12 -8.01
N TYR A 74 -4.85 -8.56 -8.00
CA TYR A 74 -3.72 -7.72 -8.39
C TYR A 74 -3.57 -7.67 -9.91
N GLN A 75 -3.84 -6.50 -10.50
CA GLN A 75 -3.69 -6.23 -11.93
C GLN A 75 -2.42 -5.42 -12.27
N VAL A 76 -1.57 -5.14 -11.27
CA VAL A 76 -0.37 -4.30 -11.37
C VAL A 76 0.87 -5.04 -10.85
N GLU A 77 2.05 -4.60 -11.29
CA GLU A 77 3.33 -5.14 -10.86
C GLU A 77 3.49 -5.09 -9.34
N LEU A 78 3.78 -6.24 -8.73
CA LEU A 78 3.88 -6.37 -7.29
C LEU A 78 5.20 -5.74 -6.78
N PRO A 79 5.17 -4.97 -5.67
CA PRO A 79 6.38 -4.49 -5.04
C PRO A 79 7.33 -5.65 -4.70
N ALA A 80 8.65 -5.44 -4.84
CA ALA A 80 9.67 -6.48 -4.60
C ALA A 80 9.52 -7.21 -3.25
N ARG A 81 9.07 -6.50 -2.20
CA ARG A 81 8.77 -7.10 -0.89
C ARG A 81 7.60 -8.09 -0.95
N THR A 82 6.52 -7.72 -1.63
CA THR A 82 5.32 -8.56 -1.79
C THR A 82 5.68 -9.80 -2.60
N VAL A 83 6.50 -9.65 -3.65
CA VAL A 83 7.06 -10.77 -4.40
C VAL A 83 7.88 -11.68 -3.48
N ALA A 84 8.79 -11.13 -2.68
CA ALA A 84 9.58 -11.92 -1.74
C ALA A 84 8.71 -12.67 -0.71
N HIS A 85 7.68 -12.02 -0.18
CA HIS A 85 6.71 -12.65 0.73
C HIS A 85 5.94 -13.79 0.05
N LEU A 86 5.46 -13.57 -1.19
CA LEU A 86 4.78 -14.58 -1.98
C LEU A 86 5.67 -15.80 -2.25
N VAL A 87 6.90 -15.57 -2.72
CA VAL A 87 7.87 -16.63 -3.02
C VAL A 87 8.18 -17.46 -1.77
N LEU A 88 8.36 -16.81 -0.61
CA LEU A 88 8.57 -17.52 0.67
C LEU A 88 7.34 -18.33 1.08
N GLY A 89 6.13 -17.78 0.92
CA GLY A 89 4.88 -18.48 1.23
C GLY A 89 4.69 -19.75 0.38
N ILE A 90 5.00 -19.67 -0.92
CA ILE A 90 4.99 -20.81 -1.84
C ILE A 90 6.10 -21.82 -1.49
N ALA A 91 7.31 -21.34 -1.18
CA ALA A 91 8.43 -22.19 -0.80
C ALA A 91 8.12 -23.01 0.47
N ILE A 92 7.47 -22.42 1.48
CA ILE A 92 7.01 -23.14 2.67
C ILE A 92 6.07 -24.29 2.29
N GLY A 93 5.12 -24.04 1.39
CA GLY A 93 4.19 -25.07 0.88
C GLY A 93 4.90 -26.21 0.16
N ALA A 94 5.83 -25.87 -0.74
CA ALA A 94 6.64 -26.85 -1.45
C ALA A 94 7.48 -27.71 -0.49
N ILE A 95 8.12 -27.09 0.50
CA ILE A 95 8.90 -27.79 1.53
C ILE A 95 8.00 -28.70 2.38
N LEU A 96 6.79 -28.25 2.75
CA LEU A 96 5.82 -29.07 3.50
C LEU A 96 5.39 -30.30 2.70
N ILE A 97 5.04 -30.14 1.42
CA ILE A 97 4.67 -31.25 0.52
C ILE A 97 5.82 -32.24 0.40
N LEU A 98 7.04 -31.75 0.20
CA LEU A 98 8.24 -32.58 0.11
C LEU A 98 8.48 -33.35 1.42
N LYS A 99 8.41 -32.66 2.57
CA LYS A 99 8.57 -33.27 3.89
C LYS A 99 7.53 -34.38 4.15
N ILE A 100 6.25 -34.13 3.84
CA ILE A 100 5.18 -35.11 3.98
C ILE A 100 5.41 -36.30 3.05
N SER A 101 5.81 -36.04 1.80
CA SER A 101 6.10 -37.09 0.81
C SER A 101 7.27 -37.98 1.25
N ILE A 102 8.33 -37.41 1.81
CA ILE A 102 9.48 -38.15 2.33
C ILE A 102 9.06 -39.08 3.48
N VAL A 103 8.33 -38.54 4.47
CA VAL A 103 7.89 -39.34 5.63
C VAL A 103 6.89 -40.43 5.23
N ARG A 104 6.07 -40.20 4.19
CA ARG A 104 5.01 -41.14 3.78
C ARG A 104 5.48 -42.21 2.80
N PHE A 105 6.32 -41.84 1.84
CA PHE A 105 6.70 -42.68 0.70
C PHE A 105 8.21 -42.97 0.61
N PHE A 106 9.07 -42.04 1.05
CA PHE A 106 10.54 -42.15 0.90
C PHE A 106 11.28 -42.22 2.24
N LYS A 107 10.89 -43.15 3.12
CA LYS A 107 11.41 -43.27 4.50
C LYS A 107 12.94 -43.37 4.59
N TYR A 108 13.62 -43.87 3.56
CA TYR A 108 15.09 -43.94 3.54
C TYR A 108 15.77 -42.56 3.52
N LEU A 109 15.09 -41.52 3.02
CA LEU A 109 15.58 -40.14 3.00
C LEU A 109 15.24 -39.37 4.28
N GLU A 110 14.47 -39.96 5.20
CA GLU A 110 13.94 -39.30 6.39
C GLU A 110 15.06 -38.73 7.26
N LYS A 111 16.05 -39.55 7.58
CA LYS A 111 17.15 -39.20 8.48
C LYS A 111 17.99 -37.99 8.00
N PRO A 112 18.46 -37.92 6.75
CA PRO A 112 19.25 -36.77 6.29
C PRO A 112 18.39 -35.53 5.96
N LEU A 113 17.20 -35.69 5.37
CA LEU A 113 16.48 -34.56 4.78
C LEU A 113 15.44 -33.94 5.71
N VAL A 114 14.71 -34.71 6.51
CA VAL A 114 13.61 -34.16 7.33
C VAL A 114 14.08 -33.11 8.34
N PRO A 115 15.22 -33.30 9.04
CA PRO A 115 15.91 -32.26 9.80
C PRO A 115 16.14 -30.96 9.05
N MET A 116 16.78 -31.05 7.87
CA MET A 116 17.16 -29.91 7.06
C MET A 116 15.93 -29.15 6.56
N LEU A 117 14.90 -29.87 6.11
CA LEU A 117 13.62 -29.29 5.70
C LEU A 117 12.90 -28.62 6.88
N GLY A 118 12.99 -29.19 8.09
CA GLY A 118 12.46 -28.57 9.31
C GLY A 118 13.10 -27.22 9.63
N VAL A 119 14.44 -27.14 9.57
CA VAL A 119 15.17 -25.88 9.74
C VAL A 119 14.86 -24.89 8.62
N GLY A 120 14.77 -25.36 7.37
CA GLY A 120 14.38 -24.56 6.23
C GLY A 120 12.99 -23.92 6.40
N LEU A 121 11.99 -24.69 6.84
CA LEU A 121 10.66 -24.17 7.16
C LEU A 121 10.72 -23.05 8.21
N PHE A 122 11.49 -23.24 9.27
CA PHE A 122 11.66 -22.23 10.32
C PHE A 122 12.28 -20.93 9.78
N ILE A 123 13.38 -21.04 9.03
CA ILE A 123 14.04 -19.87 8.42
C ILE A 123 13.08 -19.14 7.50
N CYS A 124 12.39 -19.85 6.60
CA CYS A 124 11.40 -19.25 5.71
C CYS A 124 10.28 -18.57 6.50
N THR A 125 9.80 -19.18 7.59
CA THR A 125 8.76 -18.60 8.46
C THR A 125 9.22 -17.31 9.12
N VAL A 126 10.44 -17.31 9.68
CA VAL A 126 11.03 -16.12 10.34
C VAL A 126 11.17 -14.98 9.35
N ILE A 127 11.69 -15.24 8.14
CA ILE A 127 11.84 -14.22 7.10
C ILE A 127 10.48 -13.74 6.62
N LEU A 128 9.54 -14.65 6.34
CA LEU A 128 8.18 -14.34 5.88
C LEU A 128 7.46 -13.39 6.85
N VAL A 129 7.47 -13.73 8.15
CA VAL A 129 6.84 -12.94 9.21
C VAL A 129 7.60 -11.63 9.44
N GLY A 130 8.94 -11.66 9.39
CA GLY A 130 9.79 -10.48 9.51
C GLY A 130 9.56 -9.45 8.40
N LEU A 131 9.31 -9.90 7.16
CA LEU A 131 8.96 -9.01 6.05
C LEU A 131 7.59 -8.34 6.22
N ALA A 132 6.67 -8.99 6.94
CA ALA A 132 5.31 -8.50 7.15
C ALA A 132 5.15 -7.62 8.40
N MET A 133 5.99 -7.81 9.43
CA MET A 133 5.88 -7.11 10.72
C MET A 133 5.94 -5.57 10.62
N PRO A 134 6.85 -4.95 9.84
CA PRO A 134 6.94 -3.49 9.76
C PRO A 134 5.66 -2.80 9.25
N SER A 135 4.93 -3.43 8.33
CA SER A 135 3.66 -2.89 7.82
C SER A 135 2.56 -2.94 8.87
N TYR A 136 2.43 -4.06 9.58
CA TYR A 136 1.44 -4.18 10.65
C TYR A 136 1.72 -3.21 11.79
N ALA A 137 2.98 -3.08 12.21
CA ALA A 137 3.37 -2.14 13.24
C ALA A 137 3.07 -0.68 12.82
N ARG A 138 3.34 -0.33 11.56
CA ARG A 138 3.04 1.01 11.03
C ARG A 138 1.52 1.26 10.97
N GLU A 139 0.73 0.31 10.49
CA GLU A 139 -0.73 0.45 10.43
C GLU A 139 -1.33 0.57 11.84
N ALA A 140 -0.92 -0.28 12.77
CA ALA A 140 -1.35 -0.23 14.16
C ALA A 140 -0.98 1.09 14.84
N TYR A 141 0.22 1.62 14.55
CA TYR A 141 0.65 2.94 15.01
C TYR A 141 -0.23 4.06 14.44
N LEU A 142 -0.43 4.10 13.12
CA LEU A 142 -1.24 5.13 12.46
C LEU A 142 -2.67 5.12 12.97
N ASN A 143 -3.25 3.93 13.12
CA ASN A 143 -4.57 3.73 13.67
C ASN A 143 -4.65 4.30 15.10
N ARG A 144 -3.77 3.87 16.02
CA ARG A 144 -3.72 4.42 17.39
C ARG A 144 -3.51 5.92 17.41
N ALA A 145 -2.72 6.45 16.49
CA ALA A 145 -2.45 7.87 16.41
C ALA A 145 -3.68 8.68 15.97
N ALA A 146 -4.46 8.20 15.00
CA ALA A 146 -5.71 8.85 14.56
C ALA A 146 -6.72 8.99 15.71
N PHE A 147 -6.84 7.98 16.57
CA PHE A 147 -7.73 7.99 17.73
C PHE A 147 -7.14 8.66 18.97
N SER A 148 -5.96 9.30 18.87
CA SER A 148 -5.38 10.02 20.00
C SER A 148 -6.15 11.32 20.28
N PRO A 149 -6.38 11.69 21.56
CA PRO A 149 -7.10 12.93 21.90
C PRO A 149 -6.47 14.18 21.29
N GLU A 150 -5.14 14.23 21.20
CA GLU A 150 -4.41 15.34 20.59
C GLU A 150 -4.70 15.48 19.08
N ARG A 151 -4.86 14.38 18.34
CA ARG A 151 -5.21 14.44 16.92
C ARG A 151 -6.68 14.76 16.71
N GLN A 152 -7.57 14.16 17.50
CA GLN A 152 -9.01 14.46 17.45
C GLN A 152 -9.29 15.95 17.75
N ALA A 153 -8.66 16.53 18.77
CA ALA A 153 -8.84 17.94 19.13
C ALA A 153 -8.40 18.92 18.03
N ARG A 154 -7.45 18.52 17.18
CA ARG A 154 -6.95 19.35 16.07
C ARG A 154 -7.69 19.12 14.77
N LEU A 155 -8.40 18.01 14.66
CA LEU A 155 -9.01 17.55 13.42
C LEU A 155 -10.10 18.51 12.94
N ASP A 156 -10.87 19.10 13.85
CA ASP A 156 -11.90 20.08 13.55
C ASP A 156 -11.37 21.22 12.66
N GLY A 157 -10.31 21.92 13.10
CA GLY A 157 -9.69 22.99 12.32
C GLY A 157 -8.98 22.52 11.05
N GLN A 158 -8.62 21.23 10.95
CA GLN A 158 -8.05 20.67 9.71
C GLN A 158 -9.15 20.33 8.69
N ILE A 159 -10.30 19.84 9.14
CA ILE A 159 -11.46 19.58 8.29
C ILE A 159 -12.02 20.90 7.74
N GLU A 160 -12.01 21.97 8.56
CA GLU A 160 -12.36 23.32 8.08
C GLU A 160 -11.47 23.78 6.93
N ARG A 161 -10.15 23.56 7.02
CA ARG A 161 -9.20 23.83 5.93
C ARG A 161 -9.42 22.93 4.70
N ALA A 162 -10.08 21.79 4.87
CA ALA A 162 -10.46 20.93 3.76
C ALA A 162 -11.75 21.42 3.05
N GLY A 163 -12.39 22.50 3.56
CA GLY A 163 -13.52 23.17 2.91
C GLY A 163 -14.88 22.95 3.59
N LEU A 164 -14.97 22.14 4.64
CA LEU A 164 -16.23 21.89 5.34
C LEU A 164 -16.45 22.93 6.47
N THR A 165 -17.39 23.85 6.27
CA THR A 165 -17.62 24.97 7.18
C THR A 165 -18.55 24.63 8.35
N ASP A 166 -19.49 23.69 8.17
CA ASP A 166 -20.48 23.31 9.19
C ASP A 166 -19.80 22.70 10.44
N PRO A 167 -19.86 23.36 11.60
CA PRO A 167 -19.23 22.87 12.83
C PRO A 167 -19.83 21.55 13.34
N THR A 168 -21.12 21.31 13.11
CA THR A 168 -21.80 20.11 13.62
C THR A 168 -21.33 18.86 12.88
N GLU A 169 -21.22 18.96 11.56
CA GLU A 169 -20.68 17.93 10.69
C GLU A 169 -19.19 17.66 10.97
N ARG A 170 -18.39 18.73 11.17
CA ARG A 170 -16.97 18.57 11.54
C ARG A 170 -16.78 17.78 12.84
N LEU A 171 -17.56 18.07 13.87
CA LEU A 171 -17.51 17.35 15.14
C LEU A 171 -17.93 15.88 14.98
N ARG A 172 -18.94 15.60 14.14
CA ARG A 172 -19.38 14.24 13.81
C ARG A 172 -18.26 13.46 13.11
N LEU A 173 -17.61 14.05 12.12
CA LEU A 173 -16.50 13.43 11.38
C LEU A 173 -15.25 13.23 12.26
N ALA A 174 -14.98 14.17 13.18
CA ALA A 174 -13.85 14.08 14.10
C ALA A 174 -14.07 13.11 15.27
N SER A 175 -15.31 12.65 15.48
CA SER A 175 -15.64 11.66 16.49
C SER A 175 -14.98 10.31 16.23
N SER A 176 -14.86 9.49 17.27
CA SER A 176 -14.34 8.12 17.13
C SER A 176 -15.18 7.27 16.17
N ASP A 177 -16.50 7.48 16.10
CA ASP A 177 -17.37 6.79 15.15
C ASP A 177 -17.09 7.24 13.70
N GLY A 178 -16.99 8.56 13.49
CA GLY A 178 -16.63 9.15 12.20
C GLY A 178 -15.29 8.63 11.65
N LEU A 179 -14.27 8.60 12.50
CA LEU A 179 -12.94 8.09 12.16
C LEU A 179 -12.94 6.57 11.93
N GLN A 180 -13.70 5.81 12.70
CA GLN A 180 -13.82 4.37 12.50
C GLN A 180 -14.47 4.05 11.16
N ARG A 181 -15.56 4.74 10.81
CA ARG A 181 -16.21 4.58 9.50
C ARG A 181 -15.29 5.02 8.36
N GLY A 182 -14.56 6.12 8.52
CA GLY A 182 -13.56 6.56 7.54
C GLY A 182 -12.44 5.54 7.31
N ARG A 183 -12.00 4.84 8.36
CA ARG A 183 -11.05 3.73 8.25
C ARG A 183 -11.62 2.55 7.47
N GLU A 184 -12.89 2.21 7.70
CA GLU A 184 -13.57 1.12 6.98
C GLU A 184 -13.68 1.43 5.49
N VAL A 185 -14.14 2.63 5.13
CA VAL A 185 -14.19 3.10 3.74
C VAL A 185 -12.81 3.00 3.08
N LEU A 186 -11.76 3.46 3.76
CA LEU A 186 -10.39 3.37 3.26
C LEU A 186 -9.96 1.92 2.95
N LEU A 187 -10.26 0.98 3.85
CA LEU A 187 -9.84 -0.41 3.75
C LEU A 187 -10.73 -1.26 2.84
N ASP A 188 -11.99 -0.87 2.66
CA ASP A 188 -12.93 -1.63 1.87
C ASP A 188 -13.02 -1.12 0.45
N GLN A 189 -12.80 0.17 0.20
CA GLN A 189 -12.99 0.78 -1.13
C GLN A 189 -11.70 1.34 -1.72
N CYS A 190 -10.90 2.09 -0.97
CA CYS A 190 -9.74 2.79 -1.54
C CYS A 190 -8.54 1.87 -1.83
N VAL A 191 -8.36 0.79 -1.06
CA VAL A 191 -7.22 -0.14 -1.25
C VAL A 191 -7.45 -1.25 -2.27
N GLN A 192 -8.61 -1.25 -2.94
CA GLN A 192 -8.90 -2.23 -3.97
C GLN A 192 -7.99 -2.08 -5.19
N CYS A 193 -7.63 -0.84 -5.54
CA CYS A 193 -6.83 -0.53 -6.74
C CYS A 193 -5.34 -0.29 -6.42
N HIS A 194 -5.01 0.30 -5.26
CA HIS A 194 -3.63 0.61 -4.88
C HIS A 194 -3.40 0.41 -3.37
N ASP A 195 -2.18 0.07 -2.95
CA ASP A 195 -1.90 -0.14 -1.53
C ASP A 195 -1.90 1.18 -0.71
N LEU A 196 -2.17 1.08 0.60
CA LEU A 196 -2.14 2.23 1.52
C LEU A 196 -0.78 2.93 1.55
N ARG A 197 0.30 2.20 1.27
CA ARG A 197 1.63 2.79 1.29
C ARG A 197 1.74 3.82 0.18
N THR A 198 1.31 3.48 -1.03
CA THR A 198 1.30 4.36 -2.21
C THR A 198 0.42 5.58 -1.95
N VAL A 199 -0.75 5.40 -1.34
CA VAL A 199 -1.62 6.51 -0.91
C VAL A 199 -0.88 7.44 0.05
N LEU A 200 -0.21 6.89 1.06
CA LEU A 200 0.42 7.62 2.16
C LEU A 200 1.90 7.96 1.94
N VAL A 201 2.46 7.70 0.75
CA VAL A 201 3.87 8.01 0.42
C VAL A 201 4.06 9.52 0.29
N LYS A 202 3.16 10.19 -0.44
CA LYS A 202 3.18 11.64 -0.59
C LYS A 202 2.38 12.28 0.55
N PRO A 203 3.00 13.11 1.40
CA PRO A 203 2.26 13.90 2.37
C PRO A 203 1.35 14.91 1.64
N ARG A 204 0.17 15.20 2.20
CA ARG A 204 -0.81 16.11 1.60
C ARG A 204 -1.40 17.05 2.64
N THR A 205 -1.82 18.22 2.18
CA THR A 205 -2.63 19.16 2.96
C THR A 205 -4.06 18.61 3.13
N PRO A 206 -4.85 19.12 4.09
CA PRO A 206 -6.25 18.71 4.24
C PRO A 206 -7.10 18.88 2.99
N ALA A 207 -6.99 20.03 2.30
CA ALA A 207 -7.69 20.29 1.05
C ALA A 207 -7.29 19.31 -0.05
N ASN A 208 -6.00 18.97 -0.15
CA ASN A 208 -5.51 18.03 -1.16
C ASN A 208 -5.94 16.60 -0.87
N TRP A 209 -6.13 16.24 0.41
CA TRP A 209 -6.79 14.99 0.75
C TRP A 209 -8.25 14.97 0.28
N ARG A 210 -9.00 16.05 0.47
CA ARG A 210 -10.40 16.16 0.01
C ARG A 210 -10.49 15.98 -1.51
N SER A 211 -9.72 16.75 -2.27
CA SER A 211 -9.66 16.68 -3.73
C SER A 211 -9.24 15.28 -4.23
N THR A 212 -8.25 14.66 -3.56
CA THR A 212 -7.83 13.29 -3.91
C THR A 212 -8.96 12.29 -3.72
N VAL A 213 -9.69 12.35 -2.61
CA VAL A 213 -10.82 11.45 -2.34
C VAL A 213 -11.95 11.68 -3.34
N GLU A 214 -12.30 12.93 -3.62
CA GLU A 214 -13.30 13.35 -4.63
C GLU A 214 -12.97 12.74 -6.01
N ARG A 215 -11.72 12.89 -6.45
CA ARG A 215 -11.24 12.36 -7.72
C ARG A 215 -11.31 10.84 -7.77
N MET A 216 -10.98 10.15 -6.67
CA MET A 216 -11.05 8.69 -6.62
C MET A 216 -12.49 8.16 -6.55
N ALA A 217 -13.38 8.87 -5.84
CA ALA A 217 -14.80 8.53 -5.76
C ALA A 217 -15.49 8.64 -7.12
N ASN A 218 -15.08 9.62 -7.95
CA ASN A 218 -15.62 9.82 -9.29
C ASN A 218 -15.00 8.87 -10.34
N ARG A 219 -13.82 8.31 -10.08
CA ARG A 219 -13.12 7.37 -10.98
C ARG A 219 -13.42 5.90 -10.71
N SER A 220 -14.24 5.57 -9.70
CA SER A 220 -14.55 4.20 -9.37
C SER A 220 -15.53 3.56 -10.37
N ALA A 221 -15.17 3.48 -11.65
CA ALA A 221 -15.99 2.86 -12.69
C ALA A 221 -16.28 1.37 -12.40
N PHE A 222 -15.46 0.72 -11.56
CA PHE A 222 -15.53 -0.70 -11.23
C PHE A 222 -16.08 -1.01 -9.82
N VAL A 223 -16.30 0.02 -8.98
CA VAL A 223 -16.78 -0.11 -7.59
C VAL A 223 -17.93 0.87 -7.40
N ALA A 224 -18.92 0.54 -6.56
CA ALA A 224 -20.00 1.48 -6.27
C ALA A 224 -19.44 2.88 -5.92
N PRO A 225 -20.00 3.97 -6.47
CA PRO A 225 -19.56 5.33 -6.16
C PRO A 225 -19.53 5.54 -4.66
N ILE A 226 -18.46 6.17 -4.16
CA ILE A 226 -18.35 6.50 -2.74
C ILE A 226 -19.31 7.66 -2.44
N GLU A 227 -20.28 7.43 -1.56
CA GLU A 227 -21.21 8.47 -1.12
C GLU A 227 -20.46 9.66 -0.50
N ASP A 228 -20.99 10.88 -0.64
CA ASP A 228 -20.33 12.09 -0.16
C ASP A 228 -20.02 12.06 1.35
N ASP A 229 -20.93 11.49 2.16
CA ASP A 229 -20.68 11.27 3.60
C ASP A 229 -19.46 10.37 3.83
N ASP A 230 -19.35 9.27 3.09
CA ASP A 230 -18.22 8.35 3.19
C ASP A 230 -16.92 8.97 2.65
N GLN A 231 -17.00 9.84 1.63
CA GLN A 231 -15.87 10.65 1.16
C GLN A 231 -15.34 11.54 2.28
N TRP A 232 -16.22 12.28 2.96
CA TRP A 232 -15.81 13.16 4.07
C TRP A 232 -15.23 12.37 5.25
N ARG A 233 -15.79 11.21 5.57
CA ARG A 233 -15.27 10.34 6.64
C ARG A 233 -13.89 9.81 6.32
N VAL A 234 -13.65 9.34 5.10
CA VAL A 234 -12.31 8.87 4.71
C VAL A 234 -11.31 10.04 4.64
N THR A 235 -11.72 11.22 4.16
CA THR A 235 -10.90 12.43 4.21
C THR A 235 -10.51 12.79 5.65
N ALA A 236 -11.47 12.79 6.58
CA ALA A 236 -11.21 13.06 8.00
C ALA A 236 -10.21 12.04 8.60
N TYR A 237 -10.36 10.75 8.28
CA TYR A 237 -9.43 9.72 8.73
C TYR A 237 -8.02 9.88 8.12
N LEU A 238 -7.91 10.20 6.83
CA LEU A 238 -6.63 10.46 6.14
C LEU A 238 -5.89 11.66 6.73
N ILE A 239 -6.62 12.73 7.05
CA ILE A 239 -6.09 13.88 7.79
C ILE A 239 -5.63 13.45 9.18
N ALA A 240 -6.43 12.65 9.90
CA ALA A 240 -6.11 12.19 11.25
C ALA A 240 -4.85 11.31 11.30
N ILE A 241 -4.57 10.49 10.28
CA ILE A 241 -3.34 9.66 10.24
C ILE A 241 -2.12 10.42 9.69
N SER A 242 -2.30 11.58 9.06
CA SER A 242 -1.21 12.38 8.47
C SER A 242 -0.21 12.91 9.53
N PRO A 243 1.04 13.23 9.13
CA PRO A 243 2.06 13.73 10.07
C PRO A 243 1.66 15.04 10.76
N THR A 244 2.37 15.39 11.85
CA THR A 244 2.06 16.55 12.70
C THR A 244 2.12 17.90 11.98
N LEU A 245 1.40 18.90 12.54
CA LEU A 245 1.28 20.29 12.06
C LEU A 245 2.58 20.95 11.58
N GLN A 246 3.73 20.68 12.20
CA GLN A 246 5.02 21.26 11.75
C GLN A 246 5.45 20.71 10.40
N LYS A 247 5.24 19.41 10.17
CA LYS A 247 5.44 18.81 8.86
C LYS A 247 4.35 19.29 7.91
N THR A 248 3.09 19.37 8.32
CA THR A 248 2.00 19.91 7.47
C THR A 248 2.28 21.34 7.01
N ALA A 249 2.72 22.24 7.88
CA ALA A 249 3.05 23.62 7.53
C ALA A 249 4.34 23.74 6.69
N GLN A 250 5.29 22.82 6.86
CA GLN A 250 6.45 22.73 5.97
C GLN A 250 6.04 22.19 4.59
N LEU A 251 5.13 21.23 4.54
CA LEU A 251 4.58 20.66 3.30
C LEU A 251 3.70 21.65 2.57
N GLU A 252 2.85 22.41 3.27
CA GLU A 252 2.09 23.53 2.72
C GLU A 252 3.05 24.54 2.07
N ARG A 253 4.14 24.90 2.76
CA ARG A 253 5.16 25.79 2.18
C ARG A 253 5.87 25.18 0.98
N GLN A 254 6.29 23.91 1.05
CA GLN A 254 6.95 23.24 -0.08
C GLN A 254 6.02 23.08 -1.28
N GLN A 255 4.75 22.77 -1.03
CA GLN A 255 3.75 22.61 -2.08
C GLN A 255 3.37 23.95 -2.69
N GLN A 256 3.22 24.99 -1.87
CA GLN A 256 3.00 26.34 -2.36
C GLN A 256 4.20 26.82 -3.17
N GLN A 257 5.42 26.59 -2.69
CA GLN A 257 6.64 26.84 -3.46
C GLN A 257 6.68 26.07 -4.79
N ALA A 258 6.32 24.79 -4.80
CA ALA A 258 6.27 23.99 -6.02
C ALA A 258 5.18 24.47 -6.99
N THR A 259 4.03 24.90 -6.48
CA THR A 259 2.93 25.47 -7.27
C THR A 259 3.33 26.83 -7.84
N ASP A 260 3.94 27.69 -7.02
CA ASP A 260 4.44 29.00 -7.43
C ASP A 260 5.57 28.83 -8.47
N GLN A 261 6.48 27.88 -8.28
CA GLN A 261 7.52 27.52 -9.26
C GLN A 261 6.91 26.99 -10.55
N ALA A 262 5.92 26.10 -10.48
CA ALA A 262 5.24 25.60 -11.66
C ALA A 262 4.54 26.74 -12.41
N ARG A 263 3.84 27.65 -11.73
CA ARG A 263 3.22 28.84 -12.34
C ARG A 263 4.25 29.77 -12.99
N LEU A 264 5.36 30.04 -12.31
CA LEU A 264 6.47 30.80 -12.88
C LEU A 264 7.04 30.11 -14.13
N ALA A 265 7.18 28.78 -14.09
CA ALA A 265 7.63 28.01 -15.25
C ALA A 265 6.63 28.05 -16.42
N VAL A 266 5.32 27.99 -16.16
CA VAL A 266 4.29 28.18 -17.20
C VAL A 266 4.42 29.60 -17.80
N HIS A 267 4.67 30.62 -16.98
CA HIS A 267 4.85 32.00 -17.45
C HIS A 267 6.14 32.17 -18.27
N ASP A 268 7.25 31.58 -17.83
CA ASP A 268 8.57 31.73 -18.44
C ASP A 268 8.78 30.80 -19.65
N ALA A 269 8.00 29.70 -19.75
CA ALA A 269 8.03 28.71 -20.82
C ALA A 269 7.88 29.28 -22.23
N LEU A 270 7.06 30.33 -22.39
CA LEU A 270 6.85 30.99 -23.69
C LEU A 270 8.00 31.93 -24.07
N SER A 271 8.94 32.18 -23.14
CA SER A 271 10.04 33.15 -23.29
C SER A 271 11.39 32.50 -23.64
N GLU A 272 11.56 31.20 -23.41
CA GLU A 272 12.83 30.50 -23.65
C GLU A 272 12.85 29.72 -24.98
N GLU A 273 13.83 30.03 -25.84
CA GLU A 273 14.21 29.20 -26.98
C GLU A 273 15.00 27.97 -26.48
N SER A 274 14.32 26.89 -26.12
CA SER A 274 14.97 25.59 -25.86
C SER A 274 14.96 24.74 -27.13
N GLY A 275 16.15 24.28 -27.56
CA GLY A 275 16.36 23.50 -28.78
C GLY A 275 15.94 22.02 -28.67
N ALA A 276 14.73 21.77 -28.19
CA ALA A 276 14.28 20.44 -27.83
C ALA A 276 13.53 19.71 -28.97
N ASP A 277 13.53 18.38 -28.92
CA ASP A 277 12.98 17.50 -29.96
C ASP A 277 11.44 17.57 -30.01
N PRO A 278 10.81 17.90 -31.16
CA PRO A 278 9.36 17.93 -31.30
C PRO A 278 8.65 16.61 -30.92
N GLN A 279 9.33 15.48 -31.11
CA GLN A 279 8.76 14.18 -30.75
C GLN A 279 8.70 13.98 -29.23
N GLU A 280 9.75 14.40 -28.51
CA GLU A 280 9.79 14.35 -27.04
C GLU A 280 8.73 15.27 -26.43
N ALA A 281 8.55 16.47 -26.98
CA ALA A 281 7.53 17.42 -26.51
C ALA A 281 6.11 16.89 -26.72
N LYS A 282 5.85 16.18 -27.83
CA LYS A 282 4.58 15.52 -28.10
C LYS A 282 4.31 14.38 -27.11
N GLU A 283 5.28 13.49 -26.90
CA GLU A 283 5.15 12.37 -25.96
C GLU A 283 4.91 12.87 -24.54
N LEU A 284 5.56 13.98 -24.15
CA LEU A 284 5.36 14.61 -22.87
C LEU A 284 3.96 15.24 -22.75
N PHE A 285 3.45 15.91 -23.78
CA PHE A 285 2.08 16.41 -23.81
C PHE A 285 1.06 15.28 -23.62
N GLU A 286 1.17 14.21 -24.41
CA GLU A 286 0.28 13.04 -24.28
C GLU A 286 0.38 12.45 -22.87
N PHE A 287 1.58 12.29 -22.33
CA PHE A 287 1.78 11.77 -20.98
C PHE A 287 1.18 12.65 -19.89
N LEU A 288 1.49 13.95 -19.89
CA LEU A 288 1.05 14.89 -18.83
C LEU A 288 -0.46 15.12 -18.89
N CYS A 289 -1.02 15.33 -20.09
CA CYS A 289 -2.43 15.65 -20.24
C CYS A 289 -3.35 14.41 -20.08
N THR A 290 -2.84 13.18 -20.30
CA THR A 290 -3.61 11.94 -20.10
C THR A 290 -3.49 11.32 -18.70
N GLN A 291 -2.71 11.92 -17.80
CA GLN A 291 -2.62 11.44 -16.41
C GLN A 291 -3.97 11.45 -15.69
N CYS A 292 -4.88 12.32 -16.14
CA CYS A 292 -6.13 12.57 -15.46
C CYS A 292 -7.39 12.27 -16.26
N HIS A 293 -7.45 12.65 -17.53
CA HIS A 293 -8.58 12.44 -18.43
C HIS A 293 -8.04 12.25 -19.84
N ASP A 294 -8.87 11.78 -20.78
CA ASP A 294 -8.45 11.70 -22.19
C ASP A 294 -8.28 13.11 -22.79
N LEU A 295 -7.61 13.20 -23.93
CA LEU A 295 -7.40 14.45 -24.67
C LEU A 295 -8.67 14.96 -25.37
N GLU A 296 -9.75 14.18 -25.39
CA GLU A 296 -11.00 14.54 -26.07
C GLU A 296 -11.53 15.92 -25.64
N GLU A 297 -11.40 16.31 -24.36
CA GLU A 297 -11.88 17.60 -23.87
C GLU A 297 -11.10 18.79 -24.44
N VAL A 298 -9.77 18.67 -24.50
CA VAL A 298 -8.91 19.73 -25.07
C VAL A 298 -8.98 19.74 -26.60
N GLU A 299 -9.30 18.60 -27.23
CA GLU A 299 -9.54 18.55 -28.69
C GLU A 299 -10.92 19.12 -29.07
N ALA A 300 -11.93 18.95 -28.22
CA ALA A 300 -13.25 19.52 -28.42
C ALA A 300 -13.28 21.05 -28.20
N TRP A 301 -12.46 21.54 -27.26
CA TRP A 301 -12.35 22.95 -26.89
C TRP A 301 -10.87 23.37 -26.89
N PRO A 302 -10.23 23.45 -28.07
CA PRO A 302 -8.82 23.79 -28.16
C PRO A 302 -8.57 25.26 -27.77
N PRO A 303 -7.50 25.56 -27.03
CA PRO A 303 -7.14 26.93 -26.71
C PRO A 303 -6.78 27.70 -27.98
N GLU A 304 -7.24 28.94 -28.09
CA GLU A 304 -7.09 29.76 -29.31
C GLU A 304 -5.83 30.64 -29.30
N ASP A 305 -5.30 30.94 -28.11
CA ASP A 305 -4.12 31.79 -27.94
C ASP A 305 -3.22 31.35 -26.75
N ASP A 306 -2.08 32.03 -26.63
CA ASP A 306 -1.08 31.79 -25.58
C ASP A 306 -1.64 32.02 -24.16
N GLU A 307 -2.61 32.92 -24.01
CA GLU A 307 -3.26 33.20 -22.73
C GLU A 307 -4.15 32.03 -22.33
N GLU A 308 -4.98 31.52 -23.23
CA GLU A 308 -5.85 30.38 -22.98
C GLU A 308 -5.07 29.10 -22.69
N ILE A 309 -3.93 28.87 -23.36
CA ILE A 309 -3.01 27.77 -23.02
C ILE A 309 -2.53 27.93 -21.57
N ARG A 310 -2.08 29.13 -21.19
CA ARG A 310 -1.57 29.40 -19.84
C ARG A 310 -2.63 29.15 -18.79
N GLU A 311 -3.81 29.74 -18.96
CA GLU A 311 -4.91 29.54 -18.02
C GLU A 311 -5.34 28.07 -17.91
N LEU A 312 -5.34 27.33 -19.03
CA LEU A 312 -5.66 25.91 -19.03
C LEU A 312 -4.63 25.12 -18.21
N VAL A 313 -3.34 25.32 -18.47
CA VAL A 313 -2.27 24.61 -17.76
C VAL A 313 -2.21 25.02 -16.28
N GLU A 314 -2.42 26.30 -15.95
CA GLU A 314 -2.53 26.76 -14.57
C GLU A 314 -3.68 26.08 -13.82
N ARG A 315 -4.86 25.97 -14.45
CA ARG A 315 -5.97 25.19 -13.87
C ARG A 315 -5.60 23.73 -13.68
N MET A 316 -4.85 23.13 -14.61
CA MET A 316 -4.39 21.74 -14.45
C MET A 316 -3.39 21.61 -13.28
N VAL A 317 -2.46 22.55 -13.13
CA VAL A 317 -1.50 22.61 -12.01
C VAL A 317 -2.23 22.74 -10.67
N ASP A 318 -3.21 23.64 -10.60
CA ASP A 318 -4.06 23.81 -9.41
C ASP A 318 -4.86 22.53 -9.08
N ASN A 319 -5.24 21.76 -10.11
CA ASN A 319 -5.88 20.46 -9.96
C ASN A 319 -4.91 19.28 -9.76
N GLY A 320 -3.61 19.56 -9.62
CA GLY A 320 -2.59 18.59 -9.22
C GLY A 320 -1.70 18.06 -10.34
N LEU A 321 -1.63 18.73 -11.49
CA LEU A 321 -0.59 18.50 -12.49
C LEU A 321 0.76 18.94 -11.90
N GLU A 322 1.67 17.99 -11.73
CA GLU A 322 3.05 18.25 -11.28
C GLU A 322 4.00 17.98 -12.46
N ALA A 323 4.78 18.98 -12.86
CA ALA A 323 5.82 18.86 -13.88
C ALA A 323 7.01 19.77 -13.52
N SER A 324 8.22 19.40 -13.93
CA SER A 324 9.41 20.24 -13.81
C SER A 324 9.35 21.46 -14.72
N GLU A 325 10.20 22.47 -14.46
CA GLU A 325 10.24 23.69 -15.29
C GLU A 325 10.53 23.36 -16.76
N TYR A 326 11.45 22.41 -17.01
CA TYR A 326 11.74 21.90 -18.34
C TYR A 326 10.52 21.22 -18.98
N GLU A 327 9.87 20.32 -18.26
CA GLU A 327 8.67 19.64 -18.76
C GLU A 327 7.53 20.62 -19.08
N MET A 328 7.36 21.64 -18.23
CA MET A 328 6.33 22.65 -18.43
C MET A 328 6.63 23.52 -19.66
N ALA A 329 7.90 23.89 -19.88
CA ALA A 329 8.32 24.61 -21.07
C ALA A 329 8.03 23.83 -22.37
N GLN A 330 8.32 22.54 -22.35
CA GLN A 330 8.08 21.63 -23.47
C GLN A 330 6.59 21.43 -23.75
N LEU A 331 5.79 21.26 -22.69
CA LEU A 331 4.34 21.16 -22.78
C LEU A 331 3.72 22.42 -23.42
N MET A 332 4.03 23.59 -22.87
CA MET A 332 3.51 24.88 -23.32
C MET A 332 3.85 25.13 -24.80
N ARG A 333 5.08 24.83 -25.22
CA ARG A 333 5.49 24.96 -26.63
C ARG A 333 4.71 24.01 -27.54
N HIS A 334 4.61 22.73 -27.18
CA HIS A 334 3.87 21.78 -28.02
C HIS A 334 2.39 22.20 -28.16
N MET A 335 1.78 22.67 -27.09
CA MET A 335 0.41 23.19 -27.13
C MET A 335 0.30 24.42 -28.03
N ASN A 336 1.28 25.32 -27.96
CA ASN A 336 1.33 26.50 -28.84
C ASN A 336 1.44 26.10 -30.31
N GLU A 337 2.41 25.24 -30.65
CA GLU A 337 2.64 24.73 -32.00
C GLU A 337 1.43 23.96 -32.55
N ARG A 338 0.72 23.22 -31.68
CA ARG A 338 -0.41 22.38 -32.08
C ARG A 338 -1.70 23.18 -32.27
N TYR A 339 -1.97 24.16 -31.42
CA TYR A 339 -3.29 24.82 -31.36
C TYR A 339 -3.29 26.27 -31.86
N VAL A 340 -2.20 27.01 -31.65
CA VAL A 340 -2.14 28.47 -31.88
C VAL A 340 -1.34 28.82 -33.13
N SER A 341 -0.11 28.31 -33.24
CA SER A 341 0.78 28.57 -34.36
C SER A 341 0.36 27.77 -35.60
N LYS A 342 -0.48 28.37 -36.46
CA LYS A 342 -0.85 27.83 -37.79
C LYS A 342 -0.06 28.45 -38.92
#